data_AF-A0A7Y1VND5-F1
#
_entry.id   AF-A0A7Y1VND5-F1
#
_cell.length_a   1.000
_cell.length_b   1.000
_cell.length_c   1.000
_cell.angle_alpha   90.00
_cell.angle_beta   90.00
_cell.angle_gamma   90.00
#
_symmetry.space_group_name_H-M   'P 1'
#
loop_
_entity.id
_entity.type
_entity.pdbx_description
1 polymer ?
#
loop_
_entity_poly.entity_id
_entity_poly.type
_entity_poly.pdbx_seq_one_letter_code
_entity_poly.pdbx_strand_id
1 'polypeptide(L)'
;LCIYFINTQLDWTFAEFLASEELKSYSKTFITDDFLARNHFIKSFVGGMFITICMTGLDQDMMQKNLTCRNIGDAQKNMVTFSIVLVIVTFLFVLLGALLFIYAAKQNIAIPLMDGAPKTDLLFPEIALNSDLGIWVGITFLLGLIAAAYSSADSALTSLTTSFCVDFLGIEQKPKASQKKIRKRTHIWMSVVLVLVVILFKYVLDSNVIDGLLTVATYTYGPLLGLFAFGIFTKYQIKDRYVWIVAVVCVGIIYVLGNIPPESLGGYQVGYELLPFNGLLTFIGLLILREK
;
A
#
# COMPACT_ATOMS: atom_id res chain seq x y z
N LEU A 1 -0.04 16.36 -16.49
CA LEU A 1 0.99 16.81 -17.45
C LEU A 1 1.46 15.66 -18.35
N CYS A 2 1.96 14.54 -17.81
CA CYS A 2 2.34 13.38 -18.64
C CYS A 2 1.19 12.86 -19.52
N ILE A 3 -0.02 12.74 -18.96
CA ILE A 3 -1.24 12.38 -19.74
C ILE A 3 -1.44 13.31 -20.94
N TYR A 4 -1.21 14.62 -20.76
CA TYR A 4 -1.39 15.61 -21.83
C TYR A 4 -0.34 15.40 -22.93
N PHE A 5 0.95 15.31 -22.57
CA PHE A 5 2.04 15.16 -23.53
C PHE A 5 1.98 13.83 -24.30
N ILE A 6 1.67 12.72 -23.63
CA ILE A 6 1.53 11.42 -24.28
C ILE A 6 0.37 11.46 -25.29
N ASN A 7 -0.77 12.07 -24.93
CA ASN A 7 -1.89 12.21 -25.85
C ASN A 7 -1.53 13.09 -27.05
N THR A 8 -0.81 14.19 -26.87
CA THR A 8 -0.35 15.02 -27.99
C THR A 8 0.53 14.24 -28.98
N GLN A 9 1.34 13.30 -28.48
CA GLN A 9 2.20 12.43 -29.31
C GLN A 9 1.43 11.29 -29.99
N LEU A 10 0.20 11.04 -29.56
CA LEU A 10 -0.75 10.14 -30.22
C LEU A 10 -1.74 10.90 -31.12
N ASP A 11 -1.55 12.20 -31.30
CA ASP A 11 -2.48 13.11 -31.99
C ASP A 11 -3.90 13.08 -31.39
N TRP A 12 -4.00 12.89 -30.08
CA TRP A 12 -5.24 12.81 -29.32
C TRP A 12 -5.42 14.00 -28.38
N THR A 13 -6.67 14.43 -28.25
CA THR A 13 -7.15 15.20 -27.11
C THR A 13 -7.46 14.28 -25.93
N PHE A 14 -7.57 14.85 -24.72
CA PHE A 14 -7.97 14.05 -23.55
C PHE A 14 -9.36 13.42 -23.71
N ALA A 15 -10.28 14.09 -24.40
CA ALA A 15 -11.61 13.55 -24.67
C ALA A 15 -11.57 12.36 -25.64
N GLU A 16 -10.74 12.44 -26.70
CA GLU A 16 -10.54 11.34 -27.64
C GLU A 16 -9.88 10.14 -26.96
N PHE A 17 -8.91 10.35 -26.08
CA PHE A 17 -8.34 9.29 -25.26
C PHE A 17 -9.41 8.56 -24.43
N LEU A 18 -10.27 9.31 -23.74
CA LEU A 18 -11.35 8.72 -22.94
C LEU A 18 -12.39 7.97 -23.79
N ALA A 19 -12.56 8.35 -25.05
CA ALA A 19 -13.47 7.71 -25.99
C ALA A 19 -12.83 6.57 -26.83
N SER A 20 -11.51 6.41 -26.76
CA SER A 20 -10.75 5.48 -27.59
C SER A 20 -11.14 4.02 -27.39
N GLU A 21 -11.15 3.23 -28.47
CA GLU A 21 -11.40 1.79 -28.41
C GLU A 21 -10.29 1.07 -27.62
N GLU A 22 -9.06 1.59 -27.70
CA GLU A 22 -7.91 1.09 -26.96
C GLU A 22 -8.08 1.25 -25.44
N LEU A 23 -8.67 2.35 -24.96
CA LEU A 23 -8.98 2.47 -23.54
C LEU A 23 -10.08 1.49 -23.11
N LYS A 24 -11.02 1.14 -24.01
CA LYS A 24 -12.09 0.18 -23.69
C LYS A 24 -11.56 -1.21 -23.34
N SER A 25 -10.41 -1.63 -23.89
CA SER A 25 -9.79 -2.90 -23.48
C SER A 25 -9.28 -2.89 -22.03
N TYR A 26 -9.03 -1.71 -21.45
CA TYR A 26 -8.58 -1.53 -20.07
C TYR A 26 -9.69 -1.03 -19.12
N SER A 27 -10.89 -0.73 -19.63
CA SER A 27 -11.95 -0.08 -18.86
C SER A 27 -12.88 -1.05 -18.11
N LYS A 28 -12.61 -2.36 -18.16
CA LYS A 28 -13.40 -3.37 -17.43
C LYS A 28 -13.18 -3.20 -15.91
N THR A 29 -14.13 -2.54 -15.25
CA THR A 29 -14.08 -2.23 -13.81
C THR A 29 -14.73 -3.30 -12.94
N PHE A 30 -15.83 -3.91 -13.41
CA PHE A 30 -16.54 -4.95 -12.69
C PHE A 30 -16.24 -6.32 -13.30
N ILE A 31 -15.49 -7.14 -12.58
CA ILE A 31 -15.19 -8.53 -12.96
C ILE A 31 -16.04 -9.46 -12.09
N THR A 32 -17.15 -9.93 -12.62
CA THR A 32 -18.13 -10.76 -11.87
C THR A 32 -18.29 -12.17 -12.45
N ASP A 33 -17.55 -12.49 -13.50
CA ASP A 33 -17.77 -13.69 -14.32
C ASP A 33 -17.28 -14.97 -13.61
N ASP A 34 -16.16 -14.89 -12.90
CA ASP A 34 -15.54 -16.00 -12.19
C ASP A 34 -15.24 -15.63 -10.74
N PHE A 35 -15.98 -16.22 -9.80
CA PHE A 35 -15.79 -16.01 -8.36
C PHE A 35 -14.45 -16.58 -7.84
N LEU A 36 -13.91 -17.58 -8.52
CA LEU A 36 -12.67 -18.25 -8.13
C LEU A 36 -11.46 -17.36 -8.45
N ALA A 37 -11.55 -16.56 -9.50
CA ALA A 37 -10.50 -15.63 -9.91
C ALA A 37 -10.08 -14.67 -8.79
N ARG A 38 -8.78 -14.36 -8.70
CA ARG A 38 -8.22 -13.45 -7.69
C ARG A 38 -8.80 -12.03 -7.79
N ASN A 39 -9.06 -11.58 -9.01
CA ASN A 39 -9.51 -10.23 -9.33
C ASN A 39 -11.04 -10.07 -9.32
N HIS A 40 -11.80 -11.08 -8.93
CA HIS A 40 -13.26 -10.98 -8.84
C HIS A 40 -13.67 -9.77 -7.98
N PHE A 41 -14.68 -9.04 -8.43
CA PHE A 41 -15.07 -7.74 -7.90
C PHE A 41 -15.30 -7.78 -6.38
N ILE A 42 -16.02 -8.78 -5.88
CA ILE A 42 -16.32 -8.89 -4.44
C ILE A 42 -15.04 -9.06 -3.62
N LYS A 43 -14.09 -9.88 -4.09
CA LYS A 43 -12.82 -10.16 -3.40
C LYS A 43 -11.95 -8.91 -3.37
N SER A 44 -11.80 -8.26 -4.53
CA SER A 44 -11.08 -6.99 -4.66
C SER A 44 -11.72 -5.86 -3.84
N PHE A 45 -13.05 -5.77 -3.82
CA PHE A 45 -13.79 -4.73 -3.10
C PHE A 45 -13.66 -4.91 -1.57
N VAL A 46 -13.87 -6.12 -1.07
CA VAL A 46 -13.73 -6.43 0.36
C VAL A 46 -12.27 -6.26 0.80
N GLY A 47 -11.31 -6.81 0.06
CA GLY A 47 -9.89 -6.63 0.34
C GLY A 47 -9.50 -5.14 0.35
N GLY A 48 -9.88 -4.39 -0.68
CA GLY A 48 -9.63 -2.96 -0.80
C GLY A 48 -10.23 -2.15 0.35
N MET A 49 -11.48 -2.41 0.73
CA MET A 49 -12.14 -1.75 1.86
C MET A 49 -11.33 -1.90 3.16
N PHE A 50 -10.93 -3.12 3.51
CA PHE A 50 -10.18 -3.34 4.75
C PHE A 50 -8.73 -2.87 4.67
N ILE A 51 -8.09 -2.93 3.49
CA ILE A 51 -6.79 -2.27 3.25
C ILE A 51 -6.91 -0.78 3.57
N THR A 52 -7.93 -0.10 3.02
CA THR A 52 -8.16 1.33 3.29
C THR A 52 -8.38 1.58 4.78
N ILE A 53 -9.24 0.80 5.44
CA ILE A 53 -9.50 0.93 6.89
C ILE A 53 -8.19 0.81 7.69
N CYS A 54 -7.36 -0.19 7.38
CA CYS A 54 -6.13 -0.45 8.13
C CYS A 54 -5.07 0.62 7.87
N MET A 55 -4.78 0.90 6.60
CA MET A 55 -3.75 1.88 6.22
C MET A 55 -4.10 3.30 6.66
N THR A 56 -5.38 3.66 6.74
CA THR A 56 -5.78 5.03 7.13
C THR A 56 -6.16 5.17 8.61
N GLY A 57 -6.69 4.11 9.22
CA GLY A 57 -7.21 4.14 10.59
C GLY A 57 -6.27 3.53 11.63
N LEU A 58 -5.39 2.60 11.24
CA LEU A 58 -4.55 1.84 12.15
C LEU A 58 -3.04 2.10 11.96
N ASP A 59 -2.62 2.54 10.77
CA ASP A 59 -1.23 2.91 10.50
C ASP A 59 -0.84 4.16 11.30
N GLN A 60 0.29 4.07 12.00
CA GLN A 60 0.84 5.14 12.79
C GLN A 60 1.13 6.42 11.98
N ASP A 61 1.57 6.32 10.72
CA ASP A 61 1.84 7.48 9.88
C ASP A 61 0.56 8.29 9.61
N MET A 62 -0.53 7.59 9.29
CA MET A 62 -1.83 8.24 9.04
C MET A 62 -2.48 8.71 10.34
N MET A 63 -2.38 7.92 11.42
CA MET A 63 -2.94 8.27 12.72
C MET A 63 -2.29 9.53 13.29
N GLN A 64 -0.96 9.65 13.24
CA GLN A 64 -0.25 10.82 13.72
C GLN A 64 -0.69 12.10 13.01
N LYS A 65 -0.88 12.06 11.69
CA LYS A 65 -1.39 13.21 10.91
C LYS A 65 -2.75 13.67 11.41
N ASN A 66 -3.67 12.74 11.67
CA ASN A 66 -4.99 13.06 12.20
C ASN A 66 -4.95 13.62 13.64
N LEU A 67 -4.02 13.17 14.47
CA LEU A 67 -3.85 13.68 15.85
C LEU A 67 -3.24 15.09 15.91
N THR A 68 -2.64 15.59 14.83
CA THR A 68 -2.18 16.99 14.74
C THR A 68 -3.29 17.99 14.43
N CYS A 69 -4.48 17.51 14.04
CA CYS A 69 -5.63 18.37 13.83
C CYS A 69 -6.11 18.96 15.16
N ARG A 70 -6.57 20.22 15.13
CA ARG A 70 -6.96 20.97 16.33
C ARG A 70 -8.11 20.33 17.13
N ASN A 71 -9.03 19.66 16.45
CA ASN A 71 -10.19 19.00 17.04
C ASN A 71 -10.70 17.89 16.12
N ILE A 72 -11.62 17.08 16.63
CA ILE A 72 -12.22 15.93 15.91
C ILE A 72 -12.91 16.38 14.61
N GLY A 73 -13.60 17.52 14.61
CA GLY A 73 -14.27 18.03 13.42
C GLY A 73 -13.29 18.37 12.29
N ASP A 74 -12.14 18.96 12.63
CA ASP A 74 -11.08 19.25 11.66
C ASP A 74 -10.38 17.96 11.18
N ALA A 75 -10.20 16.96 12.06
CA ALA A 75 -9.69 15.64 11.67
C ALA A 75 -10.64 14.92 10.69
N GLN A 76 -11.96 15.00 10.92
CA GLN A 76 -12.97 14.44 10.01
C GLN A 76 -12.94 15.13 8.65
N LYS A 77 -12.86 16.47 8.62
CA LYS A 77 -12.72 17.24 7.37
C LYS A 77 -11.45 16.86 6.62
N ASN A 78 -10.33 16.69 7.34
CA ASN A 78 -9.08 16.22 6.77
C ASN A 78 -9.27 14.86 6.10
N MET A 79 -9.87 13.89 6.78
CA MET A 79 -10.09 12.54 6.24
C MET A 79 -11.04 12.50 5.04
N VAL A 80 -12.12 13.28 5.05
CA VAL A 80 -13.05 13.37 3.91
C VAL A 80 -12.36 14.00 2.70
N THR A 81 -11.64 15.11 2.91
CA THR A 81 -10.91 15.80 1.84
C THR A 81 -9.82 14.90 1.27
N PHE A 82 -9.05 14.24 2.14
CA PHE A 82 -8.03 13.26 1.77
C PHE A 82 -8.63 12.13 0.93
N SER A 83 -9.76 11.56 1.34
CA SER A 83 -10.41 10.45 0.63
C SER A 83 -10.86 10.86 -0.78
N ILE A 84 -11.43 12.06 -0.93
CA ILE A 84 -11.82 12.60 -2.25
C ILE A 84 -10.60 12.79 -3.15
N VAL A 85 -9.54 13.43 -2.63
CA VAL A 85 -8.30 13.67 -3.38
C VAL A 85 -7.66 12.34 -3.77
N LEU A 86 -7.60 11.37 -2.85
CA LEU A 86 -7.04 10.04 -3.07
C LEU A 86 -7.74 9.34 -4.24
N VAL A 87 -9.08 9.29 -4.23
CA VAL A 87 -9.85 8.65 -5.31
C VAL A 87 -9.56 9.30 -6.66
N ILE A 88 -9.56 10.64 -6.73
CA ILE A 88 -9.30 11.37 -7.98
C ILE A 88 -7.88 11.09 -8.49
N VAL A 89 -6.88 11.20 -7.61
CA VAL A 89 -5.48 11.00 -7.96
C VAL A 89 -5.22 9.55 -8.37
N THR A 90 -5.72 8.57 -7.62
CA THR A 90 -5.59 7.14 -7.97
C THR A 90 -6.24 6.84 -9.31
N PHE A 91 -7.43 7.39 -9.59
CA PHE A 91 -8.08 7.24 -10.89
C PHE A 91 -7.22 7.80 -12.03
N LEU A 92 -6.60 8.97 -11.85
CA LEU A 92 -5.68 9.55 -12.83
C LEU A 92 -4.42 8.69 -13.04
N PHE A 93 -3.88 8.07 -11.99
CA PHE A 93 -2.75 7.14 -12.12
C PHE A 93 -3.11 5.86 -12.87
N VAL A 94 -4.30 5.30 -12.63
CA VAL A 94 -4.79 4.12 -13.36
C VAL A 94 -5.01 4.46 -14.84
N LEU A 95 -5.63 5.61 -15.14
CA LEU A 95 -5.78 6.10 -16.51
C LEU A 95 -4.43 6.32 -17.20
N LEU A 96 -3.46 6.91 -16.49
CA LEU A 96 -2.10 7.06 -17.00
C LEU A 96 -1.45 5.70 -17.28
N GLY A 97 -1.63 4.72 -16.39
CA GLY A 97 -1.18 3.35 -16.61
C GLY A 97 -1.72 2.76 -17.92
N ALA A 98 -3.03 2.84 -18.14
CA ALA A 98 -3.64 2.39 -19.39
C ALA A 98 -3.07 3.13 -20.60
N LEU A 99 -2.93 4.46 -20.52
CA LEU A 99 -2.36 5.28 -21.59
C LEU A 99 -0.90 4.89 -21.91
N LEU A 100 -0.09 4.54 -20.91
CA LEU A 100 1.29 4.08 -21.11
C LEU A 100 1.33 2.75 -21.86
N PHE A 101 0.45 1.81 -21.53
CA PHE A 101 0.34 0.54 -22.28
C PHE A 101 -0.12 0.75 -23.71
N ILE A 102 -1.09 1.64 -23.94
CA ILE A 102 -1.56 1.99 -25.30
C ILE A 102 -0.44 2.64 -26.11
N TYR A 103 0.27 3.60 -25.51
CA TYR A 103 1.40 4.28 -26.15
C TYR A 103 2.53 3.28 -26.49
N ALA A 104 2.88 2.41 -25.55
CA ALA A 104 3.90 1.39 -25.76
C ALA A 104 3.56 0.46 -26.92
N ALA A 105 2.30 0.01 -27.00
CA ALA A 105 1.82 -0.83 -28.10
C ALA A 105 1.90 -0.11 -29.46
N LYS A 106 1.51 1.18 -29.53
CA LYS A 106 1.55 1.97 -30.78
C LYS A 106 2.97 2.28 -31.25
N GLN A 107 3.89 2.51 -30.32
CA GLN A 107 5.27 2.86 -30.62
C GLN A 107 6.21 1.64 -30.63
N ASN A 108 5.66 0.42 -30.52
CA ASN A 108 6.43 -0.84 -30.45
C ASN A 108 7.49 -0.83 -29.34
N ILE A 109 7.19 -0.21 -28.20
CA ILE A 109 8.04 -0.20 -27.02
C ILE A 109 7.76 -1.48 -26.22
N ALA A 110 8.77 -2.33 -26.08
CA ALA A 110 8.67 -3.53 -25.28
C ALA A 110 8.64 -3.19 -23.78
N ILE A 111 7.97 -4.03 -22.99
CA ILE A 111 8.02 -3.92 -21.53
C ILE A 111 9.46 -4.20 -21.07
N PRO A 112 10.09 -3.31 -20.27
CA PRO A 112 11.45 -3.52 -19.81
C PRO A 112 11.61 -4.81 -19.01
N LEU A 113 12.77 -5.45 -19.20
CA LEU A 113 13.16 -6.65 -18.45
C LEU A 113 14.07 -6.25 -17.28
N MET A 114 13.85 -6.87 -16.12
CA MET A 114 14.76 -6.83 -14.98
C MET A 114 15.04 -8.26 -14.55
N ASP A 115 16.31 -8.63 -14.51
CA ASP A 115 16.74 -10.01 -14.18
C ASP A 115 16.08 -11.10 -15.04
N GLY A 116 15.80 -10.78 -16.32
CA GLY A 116 15.19 -11.70 -17.29
C GLY A 116 13.66 -11.78 -17.24
N ALA A 117 13.00 -11.07 -16.31
CA ALA A 117 11.54 -11.04 -16.18
C ALA A 117 10.96 -9.66 -16.57
N PRO A 118 9.78 -9.60 -17.23
CA PRO A 118 9.09 -8.34 -17.50
C PRO A 118 8.72 -7.60 -16.20
N LYS A 119 9.09 -6.32 -16.10
CA LYS A 119 8.70 -5.44 -14.98
C LYS A 119 7.90 -4.26 -15.50
N THR A 120 6.58 -4.34 -15.31
CA THR A 120 5.63 -3.30 -15.75
C THR A 120 5.85 -1.95 -15.07
N ASP A 121 6.38 -1.92 -13.85
CA ASP A 121 6.67 -0.69 -13.11
C ASP A 121 7.75 0.18 -13.82
N LEU A 122 8.58 -0.43 -14.66
CA LEU A 122 9.64 0.27 -15.42
C LEU A 122 9.14 0.88 -16.73
N LEU A 123 7.90 0.58 -17.15
CA LEU A 123 7.36 1.06 -18.41
C LEU A 123 7.23 2.60 -18.43
N PHE A 124 6.83 3.20 -17.31
CA PHE A 124 6.71 4.66 -17.25
C PHE A 124 8.08 5.36 -17.34
N PRO A 125 9.11 4.96 -16.54
CA PRO A 125 10.48 5.45 -16.75
C PRO A 125 10.97 5.28 -18.20
N GLU A 126 10.75 4.12 -18.81
CA GLU A 126 11.17 3.84 -20.18
C GLU A 126 10.55 4.85 -21.16
N ILE A 127 9.24 5.05 -21.06
CA ILE A 127 8.52 5.98 -21.91
C ILE A 127 8.95 7.43 -21.64
N ALA A 128 9.11 7.82 -20.37
CA ALA A 128 9.42 9.20 -20.00
C ALA A 128 10.86 9.61 -20.33
N LEU A 129 11.82 8.67 -20.33
CA LEU A 129 13.25 8.97 -20.46
C LEU A 129 13.83 8.57 -21.82
N ASN A 130 13.30 7.53 -22.46
CA ASN A 130 13.88 6.94 -23.66
C ASN A 130 12.99 7.10 -24.91
N SER A 131 11.78 7.66 -24.78
CA SER A 131 10.92 7.94 -25.94
C SER A 131 11.01 9.39 -26.41
N ASP A 132 10.54 9.64 -27.63
CA ASP A 132 10.50 10.96 -28.26
C ASP A 132 9.45 11.92 -27.67
N LEU A 133 8.97 11.68 -26.45
CA LEU A 133 8.00 12.51 -25.73
C LEU A 133 8.53 13.90 -25.35
N GLY A 134 9.83 14.12 -25.50
CA GLY A 134 10.51 15.38 -25.19
C GLY A 134 10.96 15.48 -23.73
N ILE A 135 12.05 16.23 -23.53
CA ILE A 135 12.76 16.31 -22.24
C ILE A 135 11.88 16.77 -21.06
N TRP A 136 10.85 17.56 -21.31
CA TRP A 136 9.94 18.08 -20.28
C TRP A 136 9.12 16.99 -19.60
N VAL A 137 8.74 15.93 -20.32
CA VAL A 137 8.03 14.78 -19.73
C VAL A 137 8.96 14.05 -18.77
N GLY A 138 10.19 13.75 -19.19
CA GLY A 138 11.22 13.14 -18.34
C GLY A 138 11.51 13.96 -17.09
N ILE A 139 11.69 15.29 -17.23
CA ILE A 139 11.94 16.19 -16.09
C ILE A 139 10.75 16.17 -15.10
N THR A 140 9.53 16.35 -15.59
CA THR A 140 8.35 16.41 -14.72
C THR A 140 8.02 15.07 -14.07
N PHE A 141 8.23 13.97 -14.79
CA PHE A 141 8.17 12.62 -14.23
C PHE A 141 9.18 12.44 -13.10
N LEU A 142 10.45 12.76 -13.36
CA LEU A 142 11.53 12.58 -12.38
C LEU A 142 11.29 13.43 -11.13
N LEU A 143 10.90 14.70 -11.29
CA LEU A 143 10.56 15.57 -10.17
C LEU A 143 9.37 15.02 -9.37
N GLY A 144 8.32 14.56 -10.03
CA GLY A 144 7.15 13.97 -9.36
C GLY A 144 7.47 12.68 -8.62
N LEU A 145 8.23 11.78 -9.26
CA LEU A 145 8.69 10.53 -8.68
C LEU A 145 9.56 10.77 -7.44
N ILE A 146 10.55 11.65 -7.56
CA ILE A 146 11.45 12.01 -6.46
C ILE A 146 10.65 12.67 -5.32
N ALA A 147 9.77 13.61 -5.62
CA ALA A 147 8.94 14.29 -4.62
C ALA A 147 8.03 13.30 -3.87
N ALA A 148 7.37 12.39 -4.59
CA ALA A 148 6.54 11.36 -3.99
C ALA A 148 7.36 10.40 -3.11
N ALA A 149 8.49 9.91 -3.62
CA ALA A 149 9.37 9.00 -2.88
C ALA A 149 9.93 9.64 -1.60
N TYR A 150 10.40 10.89 -1.66
CA TYR A 150 10.89 11.60 -0.48
C TYR A 150 9.79 11.87 0.53
N SER A 151 8.60 12.31 0.08
CA SER A 151 7.48 12.57 0.98
C SER A 151 7.03 11.30 1.71
N SER A 152 6.95 10.16 1.02
CA SER A 152 6.61 8.87 1.64
C SER A 152 7.70 8.37 2.59
N ALA A 153 8.97 8.44 2.17
CA ALA A 153 10.10 7.97 2.97
C ALA A 153 10.25 8.79 4.26
N ASP A 154 10.16 10.11 4.20
CA ASP A 154 10.27 11.01 5.36
C ASP A 154 9.17 10.73 6.40
N SER A 155 7.93 10.55 5.93
CA SER A 155 6.79 10.22 6.77
C SER A 155 6.97 8.86 7.47
N ALA A 156 7.33 7.82 6.72
CA ALA A 156 7.59 6.49 7.26
C ALA A 156 8.73 6.51 8.29
N LEU A 157 9.83 7.20 8.00
CA LEU A 157 10.98 7.34 8.90
C LEU A 157 10.61 8.04 10.21
N THR A 158 9.80 9.10 10.11
CA THR A 158 9.33 9.86 11.27
C THR A 158 8.40 9.01 12.13
N SER A 159 7.47 8.27 11.51
CA SER A 159 6.56 7.35 12.19
C SER A 159 7.33 6.25 12.93
N LEU A 160 8.26 5.55 12.26
CA LEU A 160 9.12 4.52 12.85
C LEU A 160 9.98 5.05 13.99
N THR A 161 10.61 6.22 13.79
CA THR A 161 11.42 6.86 14.84
C THR A 161 10.58 7.18 16.06
N THR A 162 9.38 7.70 15.86
CA THR A 162 8.48 8.13 16.93
C THR A 162 7.97 6.92 17.71
N SER A 163 7.41 5.92 17.03
CA SER A 163 6.95 4.68 17.70
C SER A 163 8.07 3.98 18.44
N PHE A 164 9.28 3.86 17.86
CA PHE A 164 10.38 3.25 18.59
C PHE A 164 10.82 4.07 19.82
N CYS A 165 10.88 5.40 19.70
CA CYS A 165 11.24 6.25 20.84
C CYS A 165 10.22 6.20 21.97
N VAL A 166 8.92 6.26 21.63
CA VAL A 166 7.84 6.31 22.62
C VAL A 166 7.59 4.91 23.18
N ASP A 167 7.33 3.93 22.32
CA ASP A 167 6.80 2.63 22.71
C ASP A 167 7.89 1.70 23.25
N PHE A 168 9.11 1.73 22.70
CA PHE A 168 10.20 0.82 23.10
C PHE A 168 11.21 1.47 24.04
N LEU A 169 11.58 2.73 23.79
CA LEU A 169 12.59 3.42 24.61
C LEU A 169 11.98 4.17 25.80
N GLY A 170 10.66 4.37 25.83
CA GLY A 170 9.99 5.16 26.88
C GLY A 170 10.58 6.56 26.98
N ILE A 171 10.80 7.24 25.84
CA ILE A 171 11.58 8.49 25.78
C ILE A 171 11.03 9.59 26.70
N GLU A 172 9.72 9.60 26.95
CA GLU A 172 9.03 10.56 27.83
C GLU A 172 9.47 10.43 29.28
N GLN A 173 9.90 9.24 29.69
CA GLN A 173 10.38 8.93 31.05
C GLN A 173 11.86 9.31 31.24
N LYS A 174 12.57 9.70 30.17
CA LYS A 174 13.99 10.05 30.21
C LYS A 174 14.21 11.55 30.44
N PRO A 175 15.36 11.96 31.02
CA PRO A 175 15.69 13.37 31.24
C PRO A 175 15.64 14.18 29.94
N LYS A 176 15.01 15.36 29.96
CA LYS A 176 14.83 16.25 28.78
C LYS A 176 16.13 16.53 28.02
N ALA A 177 17.25 16.68 28.74
CA ALA A 177 18.58 16.89 28.14
C ALA A 177 19.04 15.75 27.22
N SER A 178 18.61 14.51 27.50
CA SER A 178 18.99 13.32 26.73
C SER A 178 18.04 13.01 25.56
N GLN A 179 16.77 13.43 25.65
CA GLN A 179 15.72 13.06 24.69
C GLN A 179 16.07 13.46 23.25
N LYS A 180 16.59 14.67 23.03
CA LYS A 180 16.98 15.14 21.69
C LYS A 180 18.09 14.29 21.07
N LYS A 181 19.09 13.90 21.88
CA LYS A 181 20.21 13.05 21.44
C LYS A 181 19.72 11.64 21.08
N ILE A 182 18.85 11.08 21.92
CA ILE A 182 18.25 9.75 21.68
C ILE A 182 17.43 9.77 20.39
N ARG A 183 16.51 10.72 20.22
CA ARG A 183 15.68 10.81 19.01
C ARG A 183 16.51 10.93 17.74
N LYS A 184 17.55 11.78 17.71
CA LYS A 184 18.45 11.91 16.56
C LYS A 184 19.19 10.60 16.26
N ARG A 185 19.70 9.91 17.28
CA ARG A 185 20.41 8.63 17.11
C ARG A 185 19.46 7.54 16.62
N THR A 186 18.26 7.45 17.18
CA THR A 186 17.22 6.52 16.72
C THR A 186 16.82 6.82 15.29
N HIS A 187 16.65 8.08 14.90
CA HIS A 187 16.30 8.45 13.53
C HIS A 187 17.33 7.96 12.52
N ILE A 188 18.63 8.20 12.80
CA ILE A 188 19.73 7.69 11.95
C ILE A 188 19.69 6.15 11.87
N TRP A 189 19.50 5.45 12.99
CA TRP A 189 19.37 3.99 12.99
C TRP A 189 18.18 3.52 12.16
N MET A 190 17.02 4.15 12.31
CA MET A 190 15.83 3.84 11.51
C MET A 190 16.07 4.11 10.02
N SER A 191 16.89 5.11 9.66
CA SER A 191 17.23 5.37 8.25
C SER A 191 18.07 4.23 7.68
N VAL A 192 19.04 3.73 8.43
CA VAL A 192 19.83 2.56 8.03
C VAL A 192 18.93 1.32 7.89
N VAL A 193 18.05 1.07 8.87
CA VAL A 193 17.10 -0.05 8.81
C VAL A 193 16.18 0.06 7.59
N LEU A 194 15.64 1.25 7.31
CA LEU A 194 14.79 1.48 6.14
C LEU A 194 15.53 1.15 4.84
N VAL A 195 16.78 1.61 4.68
CA VAL A 195 17.61 1.29 3.51
C VAL A 195 17.84 -0.21 3.38
N LEU A 196 18.15 -0.91 4.48
CA LEU A 196 18.32 -2.36 4.47
C LEU A 196 17.04 -3.10 4.07
N VAL A 197 15.89 -2.68 4.58
CA VAL A 197 14.59 -3.26 4.20
C VAL A 197 14.28 -3.01 2.73
N VAL A 198 14.53 -1.81 2.20
CA VAL A 198 14.33 -1.51 0.76
C VAL A 198 15.23 -2.38 -0.11
N ILE A 199 16.50 -2.57 0.27
CA ILE A 199 17.42 -3.46 -0.45
C ILE A 199 16.95 -4.91 -0.36
N LEU A 200 16.48 -5.36 0.81
CA LEU A 200 15.94 -6.71 0.97
C LEU A 200 14.71 -6.93 0.08
N PHE A 201 13.80 -5.96 0.02
CA PHE A 201 12.61 -6.02 -0.84
C PHE A 201 12.98 -6.24 -2.30
N LYS A 202 14.06 -5.62 -2.79
CA LYS A 202 14.57 -5.85 -4.16
C LYS A 202 14.91 -7.32 -4.44
N TYR A 203 15.44 -8.05 -3.45
CA TYR A 203 15.92 -9.43 -3.64
C TYR A 203 14.90 -10.50 -3.26
N VAL A 204 13.85 -10.15 -2.51
CA VAL A 204 12.86 -11.11 -2.00
C VAL A 204 11.55 -11.09 -2.81
N LEU A 205 11.20 -9.97 -3.45
CA LEU A 205 9.94 -9.83 -4.18
C LEU A 205 10.11 -9.95 -5.69
N ASP A 206 9.53 -11.01 -6.24
CA ASP A 206 9.48 -11.24 -7.69
C ASP A 206 8.29 -10.55 -8.38
N SER A 207 7.25 -10.17 -7.60
CA SER A 207 6.05 -9.48 -8.12
C SER A 207 6.29 -8.00 -8.44
N ASN A 208 5.27 -7.34 -9.01
CA ASN A 208 5.29 -5.87 -9.13
C ASN A 208 5.17 -5.23 -7.74
N VAL A 209 5.64 -3.99 -7.62
CA VAL A 209 5.81 -3.35 -6.30
C VAL A 209 4.47 -3.19 -5.57
N ILE A 210 3.40 -2.87 -6.30
CA ILE A 210 2.05 -2.71 -5.71
C ILE A 210 1.55 -4.03 -5.14
N ASP A 211 1.65 -5.12 -5.91
CA ASP A 211 1.17 -6.43 -5.50
C ASP A 211 1.95 -6.97 -4.29
N GLY A 212 3.28 -6.80 -4.31
CA GLY A 212 4.14 -7.12 -3.17
C GLY A 212 3.78 -6.33 -1.92
N LEU A 213 3.59 -5.01 -2.05
CA LEU A 213 3.22 -4.13 -0.94
C LEU A 213 1.87 -4.51 -0.33
N LEU A 214 0.84 -4.71 -1.16
CA LEU A 214 -0.50 -5.08 -0.68
C LEU A 214 -0.53 -6.47 -0.06
N THR A 215 0.30 -7.39 -0.55
CA THR A 215 0.47 -8.73 0.05
C THR A 215 1.11 -8.64 1.44
N VAL A 216 2.18 -7.86 1.60
CA VAL A 216 2.79 -7.64 2.93
C VAL A 216 1.81 -6.94 3.87
N ALA A 217 1.08 -5.93 3.37
CA ALA A 217 0.04 -5.24 4.12
C ALA A 217 -1.05 -6.21 4.64
N THR A 218 -1.45 -7.19 3.83
CA THR A 218 -2.40 -8.23 4.22
C THR A 218 -1.92 -9.03 5.43
N TYR A 219 -0.62 -9.36 5.48
CA TYR A 219 -0.03 -10.11 6.59
C TYR A 219 0.15 -9.26 7.85
N THR A 220 0.61 -8.01 7.72
CA THR A 220 0.96 -7.16 8.87
C THR A 220 -0.23 -6.42 9.45
N TYR A 221 -1.17 -5.94 8.63
CA TYR A 221 -2.34 -5.22 9.11
C TYR A 221 -3.44 -6.12 9.65
N GLY A 222 -3.51 -7.39 9.23
CA GLY A 222 -4.49 -8.33 9.74
C GLY A 222 -4.49 -8.42 11.28
N PRO A 223 -3.36 -8.69 11.94
CA PRO A 223 -3.31 -8.73 13.40
C PRO A 223 -3.69 -7.40 14.06
N LEU A 224 -3.26 -6.27 13.48
CA LEU A 224 -3.64 -4.94 13.97
C LEU A 224 -5.15 -4.75 13.90
N LEU A 225 -5.77 -5.11 12.78
CA LEU A 225 -7.22 -5.05 12.61
C LEU A 225 -7.94 -5.85 13.69
N GLY A 226 -7.49 -7.08 13.95
CA GLY A 226 -8.07 -7.93 14.99
C GLY A 226 -7.91 -7.34 16.39
N LEU A 227 -6.74 -6.79 16.72
CA LEU A 227 -6.45 -6.16 18.01
C LEU A 227 -7.31 -4.92 18.25
N PHE A 228 -7.36 -4.00 17.29
CA PHE A 228 -8.16 -2.79 17.39
C PHE A 228 -9.65 -3.10 17.40
N ALA A 229 -10.12 -4.00 16.53
CA ALA A 229 -11.52 -4.44 16.55
C ALA A 229 -11.89 -5.05 17.90
N PHE A 230 -11.03 -5.89 18.48
CA PHE A 230 -11.27 -6.49 19.80
C PHE A 230 -11.37 -5.42 20.90
N GLY A 231 -10.42 -4.48 20.93
CA GLY A 231 -10.41 -3.40 21.92
C GLY A 231 -11.57 -2.42 21.79
N ILE A 232 -12.07 -2.18 20.57
CA ILE A 232 -13.19 -1.26 20.30
C ILE A 232 -14.54 -1.93 20.57
N PHE A 233 -14.73 -3.17 20.12
CA PHE A 233 -16.04 -3.84 20.14
C PHE A 233 -16.28 -4.74 21.34
N THR A 234 -15.27 -4.99 22.18
CA THR A 234 -15.42 -5.83 23.38
C THR A 234 -14.98 -5.09 24.64
N LYS A 235 -15.41 -5.60 25.80
CA LYS A 235 -14.97 -5.11 27.13
C LYS A 235 -14.13 -6.15 27.87
N TYR A 236 -13.74 -7.23 27.17
CA TYR A 236 -13.04 -8.33 27.79
C TYR A 236 -11.58 -7.97 28.01
N GLN A 237 -11.08 -8.23 29.22
CA GLN A 237 -9.65 -8.19 29.50
C GLN A 237 -9.00 -9.46 28.96
N ILE A 238 -7.77 -9.34 28.47
CA ILE A 238 -7.02 -10.45 27.88
C ILE A 238 -5.65 -10.54 28.55
N LYS A 239 -5.04 -11.72 28.45
CA LYS A 239 -3.69 -11.93 28.94
C LYS A 239 -2.66 -11.32 27.98
N ASP A 240 -2.33 -10.03 28.17
CA ASP A 240 -1.45 -9.22 27.30
C ASP A 240 -0.15 -9.93 26.88
N ARG A 241 0.46 -10.68 27.80
CA ARG A 241 1.73 -11.40 27.54
C ARG A 241 1.66 -12.38 26.36
N TYR A 242 0.49 -12.91 26.03
CA TYR A 242 0.31 -13.92 24.97
C TYR A 242 -0.18 -13.32 23.64
N VAL A 243 -0.47 -12.02 23.59
CA VAL A 243 -1.04 -11.36 22.41
C VAL A 243 -0.12 -11.47 21.19
N TRP A 244 1.18 -11.26 21.36
CA TRP A 244 2.15 -11.38 20.27
C TRP A 244 2.23 -12.80 19.70
N ILE A 245 1.98 -13.84 20.52
CA ILE A 245 1.95 -15.24 20.06
C ILE A 245 0.75 -15.45 19.16
N VAL A 246 -0.44 -14.95 19.54
CA VAL A 246 -1.63 -15.01 18.70
C VAL A 246 -1.37 -14.32 17.36
N ALA A 247 -0.81 -13.12 17.37
CA ALA A 247 -0.49 -12.39 16.15
C ALA A 247 0.44 -13.18 15.22
N VAL A 248 1.55 -13.75 15.75
CA VAL A 248 2.50 -14.54 14.96
C VAL A 248 1.87 -15.82 14.41
N VAL A 249 1.06 -16.52 15.22
CA VAL A 249 0.36 -17.74 14.79
C VAL A 249 -0.66 -17.42 13.69
N CYS A 250 -1.43 -16.33 13.84
CA CYS A 250 -2.39 -15.90 12.82
C CYS A 250 -1.70 -15.54 11.51
N VAL A 251 -0.58 -14.81 11.56
CA VAL A 251 0.24 -14.53 10.36
C VAL A 251 0.73 -15.82 9.72
N GLY A 252 1.20 -16.80 10.51
CA GLY A 252 1.63 -18.10 10.00
C GLY A 252 0.50 -18.87 9.30
N ILE A 253 -0.68 -18.94 9.93
CA ILE A 253 -1.87 -19.57 9.34
C ILE A 253 -2.25 -18.90 8.02
N ILE A 254 -2.27 -17.56 8.01
CA ILE A 254 -2.66 -16.77 6.86
C ILE A 254 -1.63 -16.86 5.73
N TYR A 255 -0.34 -16.89 6.06
CA TYR A 255 0.71 -17.14 5.09
C TYR A 255 0.54 -18.51 4.43
N VAL A 256 0.25 -19.57 5.21
CA VAL A 256 -0.04 -20.89 4.66
C VAL A 256 -1.27 -20.83 3.74
N LEU A 257 -2.38 -20.26 4.20
CA LEU A 257 -3.61 -20.13 3.41
C LEU A 257 -3.41 -19.35 2.10
N GLY A 258 -2.66 -18.26 2.13
CA GLY A 258 -2.37 -17.44 0.95
C GLY A 258 -1.46 -18.13 -0.07
N ASN A 259 -0.70 -19.16 0.33
CA ASN A 259 0.18 -19.92 -0.54
C ASN A 259 -0.38 -21.31 -0.91
N ILE A 260 -1.62 -21.64 -0.55
CA ILE A 260 -2.24 -22.88 -1.01
C ILE A 260 -2.45 -22.79 -2.54
N PRO A 261 -1.98 -23.78 -3.31
CA PRO A 261 -2.19 -23.81 -4.75
C PRO A 261 -3.69 -23.80 -5.09
N PRO A 262 -4.14 -23.00 -6.08
CA PRO A 262 -5.56 -22.92 -6.44
C PRO A 262 -6.19 -24.28 -6.75
N GLU A 263 -5.42 -25.23 -7.30
CA GLU A 263 -5.87 -26.59 -7.61
C GLU A 263 -6.36 -27.33 -6.36
N SER A 264 -5.74 -27.07 -5.21
CA SER A 264 -6.13 -27.66 -3.92
C SER A 264 -7.37 -27.00 -3.33
N LEU A 265 -7.73 -25.82 -3.81
CA LEU A 265 -8.92 -25.05 -3.41
C LEU A 265 -10.03 -25.09 -4.45
N GLY A 266 -10.03 -26.08 -5.35
CA GLY A 266 -11.04 -26.22 -6.40
C GLY A 266 -11.02 -25.08 -7.43
N GLY A 267 -9.85 -24.47 -7.64
CA GLY A 267 -9.62 -23.34 -8.53
C GLY A 267 -9.64 -21.97 -7.86
N TYR A 268 -9.98 -21.88 -6.57
CA TYR A 268 -10.05 -20.60 -5.85
C TYR A 268 -8.66 -19.97 -5.68
N GLN A 269 -8.48 -18.77 -6.22
CA GLN A 269 -7.24 -17.99 -6.10
C GLN A 269 -7.36 -16.97 -4.98
N VAL A 270 -6.63 -17.14 -3.89
CA VAL A 270 -6.69 -16.22 -2.75
C VAL A 270 -6.17 -14.82 -3.13
N GLY A 271 -6.95 -13.79 -2.81
CA GLY A 271 -6.60 -12.39 -3.01
C GLY A 271 -6.42 -11.61 -1.71
N TYR A 272 -6.60 -10.30 -1.80
CA TYR A 272 -6.45 -9.39 -0.65
C TYR A 272 -7.57 -9.49 0.38
N GLU A 273 -8.65 -10.23 0.08
CA GLU A 273 -9.67 -10.60 1.06
C GLU A 273 -9.10 -11.44 2.23
N LEU A 274 -7.87 -11.94 2.08
CA LEU A 274 -7.12 -12.57 3.16
C LEU A 274 -6.89 -11.63 4.37
N LEU A 275 -6.86 -10.31 4.17
CA LEU A 275 -6.63 -9.34 5.25
C LEU A 275 -7.75 -9.37 6.30
N PRO A 276 -9.05 -9.24 5.94
CA PRO A 276 -10.11 -9.37 6.93
C PRO A 276 -10.18 -10.76 7.56
N PHE A 277 -9.81 -11.83 6.85
CA PHE A 277 -9.69 -13.16 7.47
C PHE A 277 -8.60 -13.19 8.55
N ASN A 278 -7.45 -12.56 8.29
CA ASN A 278 -6.37 -12.44 9.27
C ASN A 278 -6.81 -11.63 10.51
N GLY A 279 -7.54 -10.53 10.29
CA GLY A 279 -8.16 -9.76 11.38
C GLY A 279 -9.15 -10.57 12.20
N LEU A 280 -10.03 -11.33 11.54
CA LEU A 280 -11.01 -12.18 12.21
C LEU A 280 -10.32 -13.30 13.01
N LEU A 281 -9.32 -13.97 12.44
CA LEU A 281 -8.56 -15.01 13.14
C LEU A 281 -7.87 -14.44 14.37
N THR A 282 -7.27 -13.25 14.26
CA THR A 282 -6.64 -12.58 15.39
C THR A 282 -7.67 -12.24 16.46
N PHE A 283 -8.82 -11.66 16.09
CA PHE A 283 -9.92 -11.37 17.02
C PHE A 283 -10.38 -12.62 17.77
N ILE A 284 -10.56 -13.75 17.07
CA ILE A 284 -10.95 -15.03 17.67
C ILE A 284 -9.84 -15.55 18.60
N GLY A 285 -8.57 -15.45 18.20
CA GLY A 285 -7.44 -15.83 19.04
C GLY A 285 -7.39 -15.04 20.36
N LEU A 286 -7.76 -13.76 20.33
CA LEU A 286 -7.85 -12.92 21.54
C LEU A 286 -9.01 -13.34 22.45
N LEU A 287 -10.14 -13.80 21.91
CA LEU A 287 -11.23 -14.35 22.73
C LEU A 287 -10.78 -15.57 23.56
N ILE A 288 -9.87 -16.38 23.03
CA ILE A 288 -9.29 -17.54 23.75
C ILE A 288 -8.40 -17.06 24.91
N LEU A 289 -7.75 -15.90 24.77
CA LEU A 289 -6.90 -15.30 25.79
C LEU A 289 -7.65 -14.49 26.85
N ARG A 290 -8.99 -14.42 26.77
CA ARG A 290 -9.82 -13.69 27.72
C ARG A 290 -9.54 -14.13 29.16
N GLU A 291 -9.37 -13.14 30.04
CA GLU A 291 -9.38 -13.35 31.47
C GLU A 291 -10.81 -13.63 31.95
N LYS A 292 -10.94 -14.62 32.84
CA LYS A 292 -12.25 -15.04 33.38
C LYS A 292 -12.83 -13.95 34.27
#